data_AF-M9RB74-F1
#
_entry.id   AF-M9RB74-F1
#
_cell.length_a   1.000
_cell.length_b   1.000
_cell.length_c   1.000
_cell.angle_alpha   90.00
_cell.angle_beta   90.00
_cell.angle_gamma   90.00
#
_symmetry.space_group_name_H-M   'P 1'
#
loop_
_entity.id
_entity.type
_entity.pdbx_description
1 polymer ?
#
loop_
_entity_poly.entity_id
_entity_poly.type
_entity_poly.pdbx_seq_one_letter_code
_entity_poly.pdbx_strand_id
1 'polypeptide(L)'
;MEPGSTVLGVEITERRFHTVYSLSAEVGIDRPRLSRLLKKIGHVPSDATEVEIGTMVFDAAEAVFLIEAFKTAVPLQDVPEYLGASKGQVEILYRSGIVKPLVPRTGRGSVRHVVFGRQHLDGLLRQLLAFTEMDADTCSVYHPIAVACQRGAGPFEDGSRRILAGQIPCFRNHEKSGIGSICVYVNAIVAAKRPA
;
A
#
# COMPACT_ATOMS: atom_id res chain seq x y z
N MET A 1 16.22 24.95 5.96
CA MET A 1 16.32 25.98 7.01
C MET A 1 15.72 25.43 8.27
N GLU A 2 16.36 25.63 9.42
CA GLU A 2 15.84 25.17 10.70
C GLU A 2 14.82 26.18 11.26
N PRO A 3 13.79 25.72 12.00
CA PRO A 3 12.88 26.62 12.73
C PRO A 3 13.68 27.52 13.68
N GLY A 4 13.36 28.81 13.72
CA GLY A 4 14.09 29.79 14.54
C GLY A 4 15.32 30.41 13.88
N SER A 5 15.61 30.08 12.61
CA SER A 5 16.62 30.81 11.82
C SER A 5 16.04 32.14 11.30
N THR A 6 16.75 33.24 11.56
CA THR A 6 16.39 34.56 11.02
C THR A 6 17.01 34.71 9.64
N VAL A 7 16.18 34.85 8.60
CA VAL A 7 16.64 35.10 7.23
C VAL A 7 16.03 36.42 6.78
N LEU A 8 16.89 37.38 6.41
CA LEU A 8 16.47 38.72 5.96
C LEU A 8 15.51 39.44 6.95
N GLY A 9 15.70 39.24 8.26
CA GLY A 9 14.90 39.91 9.29
C GLY A 9 13.50 39.31 9.53
N VAL A 10 13.16 38.20 8.88
CA VAL A 10 11.92 37.45 9.12
C VAL A 10 12.27 36.16 9.88
N GLU A 11 11.59 35.96 11.00
CA GLU A 11 11.72 34.74 11.80
C GLU A 11 10.98 33.60 11.09
N ILE A 12 11.72 32.52 10.78
CA ILE A 12 11.12 31.33 10.17
C ILE A 12 10.45 30.53 11.30
N THR A 13 9.15 30.76 11.48
CA THR A 13 8.30 30.06 12.46
C THR A 13 8.06 28.60 12.10
N GLU A 14 8.06 28.26 10.81
CA GLU A 14 7.88 26.89 10.33
C GLU A 14 8.83 26.56 9.16
N ARG A 15 9.39 25.36 9.19
CA ARG A 15 10.24 24.85 8.11
C ARG A 15 9.36 24.54 6.90
N ARG A 16 9.34 25.46 5.93
CA ARG A 16 8.49 25.35 4.73
C ARG A 16 9.04 24.43 3.64
N PHE A 17 10.34 24.14 3.66
CA PHE A 17 11.00 23.33 2.63
C PHE A 17 12.05 22.37 3.19
N HIS A 18 12.11 21.17 2.62
CA HIS A 18 13.16 20.19 2.85
C HIS A 18 14.04 20.06 1.61
N THR A 19 15.35 19.99 1.80
CA THR A 19 16.26 19.49 0.76
C THR A 19 16.40 17.98 0.91
N VAL A 20 16.91 17.29 -0.12
CA VAL A 20 17.25 15.86 -0.02
C VAL A 20 18.19 15.58 1.15
N TYR A 21 19.09 16.52 1.47
CA TYR A 21 19.98 16.42 2.62
C TYR A 21 19.20 16.30 3.94
N SER A 22 18.29 17.23 4.21
CA SER A 22 17.50 17.18 5.44
C SER A 22 16.52 16.02 5.48
N LEU A 23 15.93 15.68 4.33
CA LEU A 23 15.03 14.54 4.22
C LEU A 23 15.78 13.22 4.49
N SER A 24 17.01 13.09 3.99
CA SER A 24 17.88 11.94 4.26
C SER A 24 18.17 11.77 5.74
N ALA A 25 18.51 12.86 6.44
CA ALA A 25 18.75 12.82 7.88
C ALA A 25 17.49 12.41 8.66
N GLU A 26 16.33 12.89 8.26
CA GLU A 26 15.08 12.70 8.99
C GLU A 26 14.45 11.31 8.77
N VAL A 27 14.63 10.74 7.58
CA VAL A 27 14.19 9.37 7.25
C VAL A 27 15.24 8.32 7.68
N GLY A 28 16.49 8.73 7.91
CA GLY A 28 17.58 7.81 8.23
C GLY A 28 18.05 6.95 7.05
N ILE A 29 17.81 7.42 5.81
CA ILE A 29 18.25 6.77 4.57
C ILE A 29 19.38 7.59 3.97
N ASP A 30 20.48 6.96 3.58
CA ASP A 30 21.61 7.66 2.95
C ASP A 30 21.19 8.44 1.69
N ARG A 31 21.84 9.57 1.43
CA ARG A 31 21.44 10.50 0.34
C ARG A 31 21.40 9.81 -1.03
N PRO A 32 22.43 9.07 -1.48
CA PRO A 32 22.38 8.40 -2.78
C PRO A 32 21.21 7.41 -2.89
N ARG A 33 20.88 6.70 -1.82
CA ARG A 33 19.74 5.78 -1.79
C ARG A 33 18.43 6.56 -1.81
N LEU A 34 18.28 7.60 -1.01
CA LEU A 34 17.07 8.42 -0.99
C LEU A 34 16.81 9.06 -2.37
N SER A 35 17.82 9.64 -3.02
CA SER A 35 17.70 10.19 -4.37
C SER A 35 17.17 9.16 -5.38
N ARG A 36 17.70 7.92 -5.33
CA ARG A 36 17.22 6.82 -6.19
C ARG A 36 15.78 6.42 -5.88
N LEU A 37 15.37 6.47 -4.62
CA LEU A 37 14.01 6.16 -4.21
C LEU A 37 13.03 7.25 -4.68
N LEU A 38 13.37 8.53 -4.48
CA LEU A 38 12.56 9.67 -4.92
C LEU A 38 12.35 9.66 -6.43
N LYS A 39 13.39 9.33 -7.22
CA LYS A 39 13.26 9.11 -8.67
C LYS A 39 12.26 8.01 -9.01
N LYS A 40 12.31 6.89 -8.30
CA LYS A 40 11.43 5.73 -8.57
C LYS A 40 9.97 5.98 -8.21
N ILE A 41 9.73 6.82 -7.21
CA ILE A 41 8.37 7.18 -6.78
C ILE A 41 7.83 8.36 -7.64
N GLY A 42 8.70 9.06 -8.37
CA GLY A 42 8.33 10.12 -9.31
C GLY A 42 8.38 11.53 -8.74
N HIS A 43 8.84 11.70 -7.49
CA HIS A 43 9.03 13.02 -6.87
C HIS A 43 10.23 13.79 -7.44
N VAL A 44 11.12 13.11 -8.16
CA VAL A 44 12.30 13.68 -8.81
C VAL A 44 12.35 13.16 -10.24
N PRO A 45 12.70 14.00 -11.25
CA PRO A 45 12.89 13.54 -12.62
C PRO A 45 13.91 12.40 -12.72
N SER A 46 13.63 11.39 -13.53
CA SER A 46 14.47 10.20 -13.63
C SER A 46 15.89 10.50 -14.16
N ASP A 47 16.00 11.51 -15.00
CA ASP A 47 17.21 12.00 -15.67
C ASP A 47 18.01 13.02 -14.85
N ALA A 48 17.45 13.56 -13.76
CA ALA A 48 18.13 14.54 -12.91
C ALA A 48 19.47 14.02 -12.36
N THR A 49 20.52 14.81 -12.46
CA THR A 49 21.85 14.51 -11.91
C THR A 49 21.86 14.61 -10.38
N GLU A 50 22.84 14.00 -9.70
CA GLU A 50 22.94 14.11 -8.24
C GLU A 50 23.14 15.56 -7.75
N VAL A 51 23.75 16.41 -8.58
CA VAL A 51 23.95 17.84 -8.29
C VAL A 51 22.61 18.58 -8.31
N GLU A 52 21.80 18.37 -9.35
CA GLU A 52 20.45 18.95 -9.46
C GLU A 52 19.55 18.48 -8.32
N ILE A 53 19.61 17.20 -7.96
CA ILE A 53 18.83 16.64 -6.85
C ILE A 53 19.26 17.21 -5.50
N GLY A 54 20.56 17.48 -5.34
CA GLY A 54 21.10 18.07 -4.12
C GLY A 54 20.56 19.48 -3.82
N THR A 55 20.15 20.22 -4.85
CA THR A 55 19.61 21.58 -4.74
C THR A 55 18.08 21.63 -4.81
N MET A 56 17.41 20.52 -5.15
CA MET A 56 15.94 20.45 -5.12
C MET A 56 15.39 20.67 -3.72
N VAL A 57 14.31 21.44 -3.67
CA VAL A 57 13.51 21.70 -2.48
C VAL A 57 12.14 21.03 -2.63
N PHE A 58 11.73 20.31 -1.60
CA PHE A 58 10.43 19.67 -1.46
C PHE A 58 9.60 20.49 -0.49
N ASP A 59 8.31 20.63 -0.77
CA ASP A 59 7.38 21.24 0.17
C ASP A 59 7.38 20.45 1.49
N ALA A 60 7.27 21.14 2.62
CA ALA A 60 7.23 20.50 3.92
C ALA A 60 6.11 19.47 4.05
N ALA A 61 4.93 19.72 3.48
CA ALA A 61 3.82 18.77 3.52
C ALA A 61 4.16 17.47 2.77
N GLU A 62 4.78 17.59 1.59
CA GLU A 62 5.22 16.45 0.80
C GLU A 62 6.36 15.68 1.47
N ALA A 63 7.31 16.40 2.07
CA ALA A 63 8.40 15.83 2.85
C ALA A 63 7.89 15.06 4.09
N VAL A 64 6.95 15.65 4.85
CA VAL A 64 6.33 15.00 6.01
C VAL A 64 5.64 13.70 5.61
N PHE A 65 4.87 13.72 4.52
CA PHE A 65 4.24 12.51 3.99
C PHE A 65 5.26 11.42 3.65
N LEU A 66 6.34 11.78 2.96
CA LEU A 66 7.41 10.83 2.62
C LEU A 66 8.10 10.29 3.87
N ILE A 67 8.39 11.16 4.84
CA ILE A 67 9.01 10.77 6.11
C ILE A 67 8.14 9.77 6.85
N GLU A 68 6.85 10.08 7.00
CA GLU A 68 5.90 9.19 7.66
C GLU A 68 5.76 7.86 6.91
N ALA A 69 5.63 7.91 5.58
CA ALA A 69 5.48 6.72 4.74
C ALA A 69 6.68 5.78 4.85
N PHE A 70 7.92 6.29 4.90
CA PHE A 70 9.12 5.48 5.07
C PHE A 70 9.32 5.01 6.51
N LYS A 71 9.04 5.85 7.52
CA LYS A 71 9.17 5.49 8.94
C LYS A 71 8.16 4.43 9.37
N THR A 72 6.96 4.45 8.80
CA THR A 72 5.88 3.51 9.12
C THR A 72 5.81 2.34 8.12
N ALA A 73 6.75 2.25 7.18
CA ALA A 73 6.70 1.26 6.12
C ALA A 73 6.73 -0.17 6.69
N VAL A 74 5.81 -1.02 6.23
CA VAL A 74 5.70 -2.42 6.64
C VAL A 74 6.53 -3.28 5.69
N PRO A 75 7.50 -4.08 6.15
CA PRO A 75 8.28 -4.95 5.28
C PRO A 75 7.43 -6.13 4.79
N LEU A 76 7.73 -6.65 3.59
CA LEU A 76 6.97 -7.74 2.96
C LEU A 76 6.69 -8.95 3.88
N GLN A 77 7.62 -9.28 4.77
CA GLN A 77 7.48 -10.41 5.69
C GLN A 77 6.38 -10.22 6.75
N ASP A 78 6.05 -8.97 7.10
CA ASP A 78 5.06 -8.62 8.14
C ASP A 78 3.68 -8.31 7.51
N VAL A 79 3.61 -8.07 6.20
CA VAL A 79 2.35 -7.81 5.47
C VAL A 79 1.29 -8.92 5.63
N PRO A 80 1.62 -10.22 5.63
CA PRO A 80 0.62 -11.28 5.83
C PRO A 80 -0.12 -11.14 7.16
N GLU A 81 0.61 -10.92 8.24
CA GLU A 81 0.03 -10.69 9.56
C GLU A 81 -0.78 -9.40 9.57
N TYR A 82 -0.21 -8.32 9.02
CA TYR A 82 -0.88 -7.01 8.93
C TYR A 82 -2.23 -7.06 8.20
N LEU A 83 -2.30 -7.78 7.08
CA LEU A 83 -3.50 -7.87 6.24
C LEU A 83 -4.43 -9.01 6.63
N GLY A 84 -4.14 -9.79 7.68
CA GLY A 84 -4.92 -10.98 8.03
C GLY A 84 -5.00 -11.98 6.86
N ALA A 85 -3.87 -12.21 6.18
CA ALA A 85 -3.76 -13.01 4.97
C ALA A 85 -2.64 -14.05 5.07
N SER A 86 -2.71 -15.12 4.29
CA SER A 86 -1.58 -16.05 4.17
C SER A 86 -0.45 -15.47 3.32
N LYS A 87 0.78 -15.97 3.50
CA LYS A 87 1.94 -15.58 2.67
C LYS A 87 1.65 -15.71 1.17
N GLY A 88 1.05 -16.82 0.75
CA GLY A 88 0.69 -17.06 -0.65
C GLY A 88 -0.35 -16.06 -1.18
N GLN A 89 -1.35 -15.69 -0.36
CA GLN A 89 -2.32 -14.68 -0.74
C GLN A 89 -1.66 -13.32 -0.92
N VAL A 90 -0.80 -12.89 0.00
CA VAL A 90 -0.06 -11.63 -0.13
C VAL A 90 0.82 -11.63 -1.38
N GLU A 91 1.50 -12.72 -1.69
CA GLU A 91 2.28 -12.83 -2.92
C GLU A 91 1.43 -12.66 -4.18
N ILE A 92 0.23 -13.26 -4.21
CA ILE A 92 -0.71 -13.10 -5.33
C ILE A 92 -1.21 -11.66 -5.42
N LEU A 93 -1.62 -11.06 -4.30
CA LEU A 93 -2.08 -9.65 -4.25
C LEU A 93 -0.98 -8.67 -4.65
N TYR A 94 0.26 -8.96 -4.27
CA TYR A 94 1.42 -8.16 -4.64
C TYR A 94 1.74 -8.29 -6.14
N ARG A 95 1.79 -9.52 -6.68
CA ARG A 95 2.05 -9.76 -8.11
C ARG A 95 0.95 -9.20 -9.02
N SER A 96 -0.30 -9.20 -8.56
CA SER A 96 -1.45 -8.65 -9.28
C SER A 96 -1.64 -7.13 -9.15
N GLY A 97 -0.79 -6.46 -8.35
CA GLY A 97 -0.78 -5.01 -8.18
C GLY A 97 -1.88 -4.46 -7.26
N ILE A 98 -2.57 -5.31 -6.51
CA ILE A 98 -3.56 -4.90 -5.50
C ILE A 98 -2.83 -4.36 -4.25
N VAL A 99 -1.82 -5.09 -3.79
CA VAL A 99 -0.93 -4.65 -2.71
C VAL A 99 0.31 -4.04 -3.37
N LYS A 100 0.45 -2.71 -3.29
CA LYS A 100 1.49 -1.97 -4.01
C LYS A 100 2.63 -1.61 -3.07
N PRO A 101 3.89 -1.88 -3.45
CA PRO A 101 5.04 -1.50 -2.65
C PRO A 101 5.15 0.03 -2.62
N LEU A 102 5.70 0.58 -1.54
CA LEU A 102 5.93 2.02 -1.42
C LEU A 102 6.88 2.52 -2.51
N VAL A 103 7.85 1.68 -2.89
CA VAL A 103 8.81 1.96 -3.95
C VAL A 103 8.50 1.03 -5.13
N PRO A 104 8.08 1.57 -6.29
CA PRO A 104 7.81 0.76 -7.47
C PRO A 104 9.02 -0.07 -7.92
N ARG A 105 8.75 -1.27 -8.44
CA ARG A 105 9.78 -2.11 -9.05
C ARG A 105 10.00 -1.69 -10.49
N THR A 106 11.21 -1.24 -10.80
CA THR A 106 11.65 -0.93 -12.17
C THR A 106 12.30 -2.13 -12.87
N GLY A 107 12.38 -3.31 -12.22
CA GLY A 107 13.00 -4.52 -12.75
C GLY A 107 13.15 -5.66 -11.72
N ARG A 108 13.74 -6.79 -12.13
CA ARG A 108 14.11 -7.88 -11.22
C ARG A 108 15.28 -7.44 -10.33
N GLY A 109 15.18 -7.68 -9.02
CA GLY A 109 16.22 -7.30 -8.05
C GLY A 109 16.35 -5.79 -7.78
N SER A 110 15.53 -4.94 -8.38
CA SER A 110 15.67 -3.47 -8.30
C SER A 110 15.42 -2.86 -6.91
N VAL A 111 14.88 -3.63 -5.97
CA VAL A 111 14.66 -3.23 -4.57
C VAL A 111 15.00 -4.41 -3.67
N ARG A 112 16.03 -4.25 -2.83
CA ARG A 112 16.57 -5.33 -1.96
C ARG A 112 15.69 -5.61 -0.74
N HIS A 113 14.92 -4.63 -0.30
CA HIS A 113 13.96 -4.72 0.81
C HIS A 113 12.65 -4.08 0.39
N VAL A 114 11.68 -4.92 -0.01
CA VAL A 114 10.35 -4.45 -0.42
C VAL A 114 9.58 -4.07 0.82
N VAL A 115 9.12 -2.82 0.87
CA VAL A 115 8.30 -2.27 1.94
C VAL A 115 7.03 -1.67 1.36
N PHE A 116 6.00 -1.62 2.18
CA PHE A 116 4.66 -1.17 1.83
C PHE A 116 4.28 0.00 2.72
N GLY A 117 3.71 1.06 2.14
CA GLY A 117 3.26 2.20 2.93
C GLY A 117 2.11 1.76 3.83
N ARG A 118 2.20 2.08 5.13
CA ARG A 118 1.17 1.71 6.10
C ARG A 118 -0.22 2.23 5.69
N GLN A 119 -0.28 3.48 5.22
CA GLN A 119 -1.51 4.10 4.75
C GLN A 119 -2.19 3.32 3.61
N HIS A 120 -1.42 2.70 2.71
CA HIS A 120 -1.96 1.84 1.64
C HIS A 120 -2.61 0.59 2.21
N LEU A 121 -1.93 -0.08 3.15
CA LEU A 121 -2.45 -1.28 3.82
C LEU A 121 -3.69 -0.95 4.66
N ASP A 122 -3.66 0.16 5.41
CA ASP A 122 -4.80 0.66 6.19
C ASP A 122 -5.97 1.07 5.30
N GLY A 123 -5.70 1.61 4.11
CA GLY A 123 -6.73 1.90 3.10
C GLY A 123 -7.46 0.63 2.68
N LEU A 124 -6.73 -0.45 2.40
CA LEU A 124 -7.32 -1.75 2.10
C LEU A 124 -8.13 -2.27 3.29
N LEU A 125 -7.58 -2.27 4.50
CA LEU A 125 -8.30 -2.74 5.69
C LEU A 125 -9.59 -1.94 5.96
N ARG A 126 -9.54 -0.61 5.83
CA ARG A 126 -10.73 0.26 5.95
C ARG A 126 -11.79 -0.08 4.92
N GLN A 127 -11.38 -0.37 3.70
CA GLN A 127 -12.31 -0.79 2.65
C GLN A 127 -12.98 -2.13 3.02
N LEU A 128 -12.24 -3.09 3.57
CA LEU A 128 -12.81 -4.37 4.02
C LEU A 128 -13.75 -4.20 5.22
N LEU A 129 -13.45 -3.28 6.14
CA LEU A 129 -14.30 -2.97 7.28
C LEU A 129 -15.64 -2.36 6.87
N ALA A 130 -15.70 -1.70 5.71
CA ALA A 130 -16.93 -1.14 5.15
C ALA A 130 -17.88 -2.20 4.56
N PHE A 131 -17.44 -3.47 4.44
CA PHE A 131 -18.30 -4.55 3.98
C PHE A 131 -19.31 -4.95 5.05
N THR A 132 -20.50 -5.36 4.60
CA THR A 132 -21.58 -5.83 5.47
C THR A 132 -21.13 -7.04 6.28
N GLU A 133 -21.37 -7.01 7.59
CA GLU A 133 -21.12 -8.17 8.46
C GLU A 133 -22.09 -9.30 8.11
N MET A 134 -21.59 -10.53 8.20
CA MET A 134 -22.40 -11.71 7.96
C MET A 134 -23.27 -12.01 9.19
N ASP A 135 -24.58 -12.13 9.00
CA ASP A 135 -25.48 -12.64 10.03
C ASP A 135 -25.24 -14.14 10.26
N ALA A 136 -25.31 -14.57 11.52
CA ALA A 136 -25.00 -15.94 11.96
C ALA A 136 -25.77 -17.02 11.17
N ASP A 137 -26.99 -16.73 10.73
CA ASP A 137 -27.86 -17.66 9.98
C ASP A 137 -27.41 -17.91 8.53
N THR A 138 -26.54 -17.07 7.98
CA THR A 138 -26.11 -17.15 6.57
C THR A 138 -24.86 -18.01 6.37
N CYS A 139 -24.28 -18.55 7.46
CA CYS A 139 -22.92 -19.08 7.49
C CYS A 139 -22.71 -20.37 6.65
N SER A 140 -23.77 -21.13 6.35
CA SER A 140 -23.64 -22.43 5.66
C SER A 140 -23.34 -22.34 4.16
N VAL A 141 -23.68 -21.22 3.53
CA VAL A 141 -23.65 -21.07 2.05
C VAL A 141 -22.50 -20.17 1.58
N TYR A 142 -21.92 -19.37 2.48
CA TYR A 142 -20.81 -18.48 2.19
C TYR A 142 -19.49 -19.14 2.51
N HIS A 143 -18.49 -18.91 1.66
CA HIS A 143 -17.16 -19.48 1.84
C HIS A 143 -16.11 -18.37 1.87
N PRO A 144 -15.03 -18.52 2.67
CA PRO A 144 -13.89 -17.63 2.56
C PRO A 144 -13.42 -17.56 1.10
N ILE A 145 -13.07 -16.37 0.63
CA ILE A 145 -12.68 -16.12 -0.77
C ILE A 145 -11.64 -17.13 -1.28
N ALA A 146 -10.67 -17.52 -0.46
CA ALA A 146 -9.65 -18.51 -0.82
C ALA A 146 -10.27 -19.88 -1.17
N VAL A 147 -11.24 -20.33 -0.37
CA VAL A 147 -11.95 -21.60 -0.56
C VAL A 147 -12.88 -21.49 -1.77
N ALA A 148 -13.54 -20.34 -1.95
CA ALA A 148 -14.37 -20.09 -3.12
C ALA A 148 -13.57 -20.20 -4.42
N CYS A 149 -12.37 -19.62 -4.47
CA CYS A 149 -11.46 -19.70 -5.62
C CYS A 149 -11.06 -21.14 -5.95
N GLN A 150 -10.77 -21.97 -4.93
CA GLN A 150 -10.49 -23.40 -5.11
C GLN A 150 -11.70 -24.18 -5.65
N ARG A 151 -12.93 -23.70 -5.40
CA ARG A 151 -14.20 -24.32 -5.83
C ARG A 151 -14.73 -23.78 -7.17
N GLY A 152 -13.89 -23.11 -7.97
CA GLY A 152 -14.26 -22.65 -9.32
C GLY A 152 -14.65 -21.17 -9.42
N ALA A 153 -14.59 -20.41 -8.33
CA ALA A 153 -14.80 -18.95 -8.38
C ALA A 153 -13.70 -18.23 -9.19
N GLY A 154 -12.59 -18.89 -9.52
CA GLY A 154 -11.51 -18.37 -10.39
C GLY A 154 -10.22 -18.06 -9.67
N PRO A 155 -9.28 -17.41 -10.37
CA PRO A 155 -8.05 -16.91 -9.77
C PRO A 155 -8.35 -16.00 -8.58
N PHE A 156 -7.52 -16.08 -7.55
CA PHE A 156 -7.73 -15.34 -6.31
C PHE A 156 -7.65 -13.83 -6.52
N GLU A 157 -6.69 -13.39 -7.33
CA GLU A 157 -6.47 -12.01 -7.73
C GLU A 157 -7.71 -11.40 -8.42
N ASP A 158 -8.38 -12.15 -9.29
CA ASP A 158 -9.56 -11.69 -10.00
C ASP A 158 -10.74 -11.55 -9.04
N GLY A 159 -10.94 -12.55 -8.18
CA GLY A 159 -11.94 -12.49 -7.11
C GLY A 159 -11.73 -11.28 -6.20
N SER A 160 -10.51 -11.11 -5.69
CA SER A 160 -10.16 -9.98 -4.82
C SER A 160 -10.37 -8.63 -5.52
N ARG A 161 -9.96 -8.50 -6.78
CA ARG A 161 -10.14 -7.26 -7.54
C ARG A 161 -11.62 -6.91 -7.72
N ARG A 162 -12.44 -7.89 -8.09
CA ARG A 162 -13.89 -7.68 -8.31
C ARG A 162 -14.62 -7.34 -7.01
N ILE A 163 -14.23 -7.96 -5.90
CA ILE A 163 -14.77 -7.65 -4.57
C ILE A 163 -14.39 -6.23 -4.14
N LEU A 164 -13.11 -5.86 -4.27
CA LEU A 164 -12.64 -4.50 -3.97
C LEU A 164 -13.24 -3.46 -4.95
N ALA A 165 -13.68 -3.85 -6.13
CA ALA A 165 -14.42 -2.98 -7.04
C ALA A 165 -15.93 -2.94 -6.76
N GLY A 166 -16.43 -3.66 -5.75
CA GLY A 166 -17.86 -3.74 -5.43
C GLY A 166 -18.70 -4.51 -6.46
N GLN A 167 -18.07 -5.28 -7.35
CA GLN A 167 -18.74 -5.98 -8.45
C GLN A 167 -19.31 -7.35 -8.03
N ILE A 168 -18.90 -7.85 -6.86
CA ILE A 168 -19.37 -9.13 -6.31
C ILE A 168 -19.85 -8.85 -4.88
N PRO A 169 -21.08 -9.23 -4.52
CA PRO A 169 -21.54 -9.18 -3.15
C PRO A 169 -20.63 -10.03 -2.26
N CYS A 170 -20.14 -9.45 -1.18
CA CYS A 170 -19.32 -10.11 -0.20
C CYS A 170 -19.77 -9.70 1.20
N PHE A 171 -19.44 -10.54 2.17
CA PHE A 171 -19.69 -10.30 3.57
C PHE A 171 -18.40 -10.46 4.36
N ARG A 172 -18.38 -9.84 5.53
CA ARG A 172 -17.28 -9.97 6.48
C ARG A 172 -17.67 -10.92 7.61
N ASN A 173 -16.84 -11.93 7.84
CA ASN A 173 -16.93 -12.77 9.04
C ASN A 173 -16.35 -12.02 10.25
N HIS A 174 -17.14 -11.85 11.32
CA HIS A 174 -16.74 -11.12 12.52
C HIS A 174 -15.63 -11.79 13.34
N GLU A 175 -15.44 -13.11 13.22
CA GLU A 175 -14.42 -13.87 13.96
C GLU A 175 -13.03 -13.75 13.34
N LYS A 176 -12.93 -13.19 12.12
CA LYS A 176 -11.69 -13.05 11.36
C LYS A 176 -11.43 -11.59 11.02
N SER A 177 -10.17 -11.28 10.77
CA SER A 177 -9.73 -9.94 10.36
C SER A 177 -9.14 -9.94 8.95
N GLY A 178 -9.10 -8.75 8.35
CA GLY A 178 -8.42 -8.51 7.08
C GLY A 178 -8.96 -9.36 5.92
N ILE A 179 -8.08 -9.79 5.02
CA ILE A 179 -8.44 -10.54 3.81
C ILE A 179 -9.09 -11.89 4.15
N GLY A 180 -8.66 -12.54 5.25
CA GLY A 180 -9.22 -13.80 5.71
C GLY A 180 -10.67 -13.72 6.17
N SER A 181 -11.17 -12.51 6.44
CA SER A 181 -12.57 -12.27 6.84
C SER A 181 -13.56 -12.24 5.67
N ILE A 182 -13.08 -12.15 4.43
CA ILE A 182 -13.94 -11.99 3.26
C ILE A 182 -14.62 -13.31 2.92
N CYS A 183 -15.94 -13.31 2.97
CA CYS A 183 -16.81 -14.42 2.63
C CYS A 183 -17.65 -14.07 1.40
N VAL A 184 -17.80 -15.04 0.50
CA VAL A 184 -18.51 -14.88 -0.77
C VAL A 184 -19.38 -16.08 -1.08
N TYR A 185 -20.47 -15.82 -1.80
CA TYR A 185 -21.31 -16.88 -2.34
C TYR A 185 -20.74 -17.39 -3.67
N VAL A 186 -20.29 -18.64 -3.70
CA VAL A 186 -19.60 -19.22 -4.87
C VAL A 186 -20.45 -19.15 -6.13
N ASN A 187 -21.75 -19.44 -6.03
CA ASN A 187 -22.63 -19.41 -7.20
C ASN A 187 -22.82 -17.98 -7.74
N ALA A 188 -22.80 -16.94 -6.89
CA ALA A 188 -22.82 -15.56 -7.38
C ALA A 188 -21.59 -15.23 -8.23
N ILE A 189 -20.41 -15.73 -7.83
CA ILE A 189 -19.17 -15.50 -8.60
C ILE A 189 -19.19 -16.26 -9.93
N VAL A 190 -19.64 -17.51 -9.91
CA VAL A 190 -19.76 -18.37 -11.11
C VAL A 190 -20.82 -17.82 -12.06
N ALA A 191 -21.96 -17.35 -11.55
CA ALA A 191 -23.01 -16.71 -12.35
C ALA A 191 -22.50 -15.41 -12.98
N ALA A 192 -21.81 -14.56 -12.21
CA ALA A 192 -21.22 -13.32 -12.69
C ALA A 192 -20.01 -13.51 -13.61
N LYS A 193 -19.62 -14.75 -13.94
CA LYS A 193 -18.60 -15.08 -14.95
C LYS A 193 -19.18 -15.47 -16.31
N ARG A 194 -20.45 -15.89 -16.39
CA ARG A 194 -21.06 -16.19 -17.69
C ARG A 194 -21.37 -14.87 -18.38
N PRO A 195 -20.71 -14.51 -19.49
CA PRO A 195 -21.25 -13.48 -20.35
C PRO A 195 -22.58 -13.98 -20.91
N ALA A 196 -23.54 -13.07 -21.03
CA ALA A 196 -24.69 -13.27 -21.90
C ALA A 196 -24.24 -13.39 -23.36
#